data_AF-A0A935V8C6-F1
#
_entry.id   AF-A0A935V8C6-F1
#
_cell.length_a   1.000
_cell.length_b   1.000
_cell.length_c   1.000
_cell.angle_alpha   90.00
_cell.angle_beta   90.00
_cell.angle_gamma   90.00
#
_symmetry.space_group_name_H-M   'P 1'
#
loop_
_entity.id
_entity.type
_entity.pdbx_description
1 polymer ?
#
loop_
_entity_poly.entity_id
_entity_poly.type
_entity_poly.pdbx_seq_one_letter_code
_entity_poly.pdbx_strand_id
1 'polypeptide(L)'
;MSPVFLAAFLLAATLLLGACNTQQGVGPLPEPQRETGAVLGGAVRNLDGGAVAGVVVTAEPMLGGMAASVRAHLDAQARGDDEAAAASAAGDKSGAGRRATVTDSRGWYAFAGLEPGAYLVTTEARDHQAGRATATVPELRAAALAETTFVDIALIPTGTFHGVASLQNAGNHQSTVVYCQGTSYVAVTDLNGDYVMRDVPAGAYTLIATHGGWLDGSAGGAIAAAGDSVEVAGITLLRENNMPPVVSITSPVNGANVSQLMAAFTSVASDPDGSIVLYEWDFEDDGVFDYSGPANGISNPYAVPGDYRVKVRVTDDRGAIGLAVVRFTAVEDIYVSAATGSDINPGSRNAPVATISRGCELAQAAGMPLVLVAAGTYNENVTLRDSVSVIGGLDGIDWTRGAGDRSTVLAKPGGDGARERQQCHHHRTGLRRPCCDRDRHPFDRPVAGQLRGPHVQRLRLHCRRRRQRRNDPGRRQR
;
A
#
# COMPACT_ATOMS: atom_id res chain seq x y z
N MET A 1 -12.16 -75.96 -54.66
CA MET A 1 -13.64 -75.89 -54.61
C MET A 1 -14.06 -74.77 -55.56
N SER A 2 -14.48 -75.12 -56.77
CA SER A 2 -15.28 -74.23 -57.65
C SER A 2 -16.77 -74.51 -57.39
N PRO A 3 -17.75 -73.91 -58.09
CA PRO A 3 -17.92 -72.59 -58.75
C PRO A 3 -19.31 -71.97 -58.39
N VAL A 4 -19.87 -71.05 -59.21
CA VAL A 4 -21.31 -70.85 -59.61
C VAL A 4 -21.76 -69.37 -59.42
N PHE A 5 -22.38 -68.59 -60.33
CA PHE A 5 -23.03 -68.68 -61.67
C PHE A 5 -23.09 -67.22 -62.25
N LEU A 6 -22.93 -66.95 -63.57
CA LEU A 6 -23.97 -66.80 -64.64
C LEU A 6 -24.96 -65.61 -64.41
N ALA A 7 -25.47 -64.77 -65.34
CA ALA A 7 -25.50 -64.55 -66.80
C ALA A 7 -26.19 -63.15 -67.00
N ALA A 8 -25.83 -62.26 -67.94
CA ALA A 8 -26.17 -62.19 -69.38
C ALA A 8 -27.40 -61.32 -69.77
N PHE A 9 -27.32 -60.76 -71.01
CA PHE A 9 -28.31 -60.11 -71.92
C PHE A 9 -28.41 -58.56 -71.94
N LEU A 10 -28.02 -57.83 -73.03
CA LEU A 10 -28.55 -57.66 -74.43
C LEU A 10 -29.89 -56.85 -74.47
N LEU A 11 -30.25 -55.93 -75.40
CA LEU A 11 -29.76 -55.46 -76.71
C LEU A 11 -30.62 -54.24 -77.19
N ALA A 12 -30.07 -53.43 -78.13
CA ALA A 12 -30.71 -52.73 -79.30
C ALA A 12 -31.68 -51.52 -79.08
N ALA A 13 -31.40 -50.31 -79.61
CA ALA A 13 -31.44 -49.76 -81.01
C ALA A 13 -32.79 -49.04 -81.31
N THR A 14 -32.88 -47.78 -81.76
CA THR A 14 -32.97 -47.30 -83.18
C THR A 14 -33.25 -45.77 -83.16
N LEU A 15 -32.48 -44.89 -83.84
CA LEU A 15 -32.57 -44.33 -85.23
C LEU A 15 -33.36 -43.00 -85.44
N LEU A 16 -32.60 -41.92 -85.65
CA LEU A 16 -32.67 -40.73 -86.55
C LEU A 16 -33.94 -40.30 -87.31
N LEU A 17 -34.14 -38.95 -87.38
CA LEU A 17 -34.29 -38.04 -88.57
C LEU A 17 -34.67 -36.62 -88.04
N GLY A 18 -33.94 -35.50 -88.25
CA GLY A 18 -33.83 -34.64 -89.46
C GLY A 18 -34.99 -33.62 -89.55
N ALA A 19 -34.92 -32.30 -89.82
CA ALA A 19 -33.91 -31.25 -90.03
C ALA A 19 -34.67 -29.87 -90.02
N CYS A 20 -34.02 -28.71 -89.75
CA CYS A 20 -34.26 -27.40 -90.44
C CYS A 20 -33.40 -26.21 -89.93
N ASN A 21 -32.43 -25.82 -90.76
CA ASN A 21 -31.94 -24.49 -91.19
C ASN A 21 -32.27 -23.18 -90.41
N THR A 22 -31.24 -22.37 -90.07
CA THR A 22 -31.06 -20.95 -90.50
C THR A 22 -29.74 -20.33 -89.98
N GLN A 23 -29.08 -19.53 -90.83
CA GLN A 23 -27.79 -18.85 -90.61
C GLN A 23 -27.85 -17.69 -89.60
N GLN A 24 -26.74 -17.42 -88.88
CA GLN A 24 -26.25 -16.06 -88.59
C GLN A 24 -24.77 -16.06 -88.20
N GLY A 25 -24.03 -15.04 -88.66
CA GLY A 25 -22.57 -15.01 -88.79
C GLY A 25 -21.77 -14.96 -87.49
N VAL A 26 -20.52 -15.43 -87.58
CA VAL A 26 -19.50 -15.27 -86.55
C VAL A 26 -19.03 -13.81 -86.59
N GLY A 27 -19.48 -13.01 -85.63
CA GLY A 27 -18.86 -11.71 -85.36
C GLY A 27 -17.39 -11.90 -84.92
N PRO A 28 -16.50 -10.92 -85.11
CA PRO A 28 -15.13 -11.03 -84.66
C PRO A 28 -15.10 -11.30 -83.15
N LEU A 29 -14.13 -12.11 -82.72
CA LEU A 29 -13.82 -12.30 -81.31
C LEU A 29 -13.73 -10.92 -80.63
N PRO A 30 -14.42 -10.70 -79.49
CA PRO A 30 -14.28 -9.44 -78.77
C PRO A 30 -12.80 -9.24 -78.44
N GLU A 31 -12.30 -8.03 -78.71
CA GLU A 31 -10.97 -7.63 -78.28
C GLU A 31 -10.80 -7.94 -76.78
N PRO A 32 -9.60 -8.35 -76.33
CA PRO A 32 -9.36 -8.53 -74.91
C PRO A 32 -9.63 -7.18 -74.25
N GLN A 33 -10.66 -7.11 -73.41
CA GLN A 33 -10.90 -5.92 -72.61
C GLN A 33 -9.64 -5.71 -71.78
N ARG A 34 -8.85 -4.68 -72.12
CA ARG A 34 -7.82 -4.19 -71.22
C ARG A 34 -8.55 -3.84 -69.93
N GLU A 35 -8.29 -4.56 -68.84
CA GLU A 35 -8.79 -4.17 -67.53
C GLU A 35 -8.25 -2.77 -67.23
N THR A 36 -9.09 -1.76 -67.45
CA THR A 36 -8.80 -0.37 -67.14
C THR A 36 -9.13 -0.17 -65.67
N GLY A 37 -8.12 -0.30 -64.81
CA GLY A 37 -8.29 -0.06 -63.38
C GLY A 37 -6.95 -0.11 -62.64
N ALA A 38 -6.79 0.72 -61.62
CA ALA A 38 -5.62 0.67 -60.77
C ALA A 38 -5.71 -0.57 -59.88
N VAL A 39 -4.56 -1.19 -59.61
CA VAL A 39 -4.46 -2.39 -58.77
C VAL A 39 -3.85 -2.00 -57.44
N LEU A 40 -4.45 -2.43 -56.35
CA LEU A 40 -3.82 -2.38 -55.03
C LEU A 40 -3.44 -3.80 -54.66
N GLY A 41 -2.14 -4.07 -54.56
CA GLY A 41 -1.62 -5.38 -54.18
C GLY A 41 -0.64 -5.31 -53.01
N GLY A 42 -0.20 -6.46 -52.55
CA GLY A 42 0.79 -6.55 -51.48
C GLY A 42 0.92 -7.95 -50.92
N ALA A 43 1.78 -8.11 -49.93
CA ALA A 43 1.96 -9.35 -49.19
C ALA A 43 1.58 -9.17 -47.72
N VAL A 44 0.91 -10.18 -47.16
CA VAL A 44 0.73 -10.32 -45.71
C VAL A 44 1.85 -11.20 -45.16
N ARG A 45 2.60 -10.67 -44.20
CA ARG A 45 3.77 -11.34 -43.62
C ARG A 45 3.78 -11.23 -42.10
N ASN A 46 4.42 -12.19 -41.45
CA ASN A 46 4.84 -12.07 -40.06
C ASN A 46 6.00 -11.09 -39.93
N LEU A 47 6.29 -10.64 -38.70
CA LEU A 47 7.45 -9.77 -38.42
C LEU A 47 8.80 -10.37 -38.85
N ASP A 48 8.91 -11.70 -38.89
CA ASP A 48 10.10 -12.43 -39.37
C ASP A 48 10.16 -12.55 -40.91
N GLY A 49 9.16 -12.03 -41.63
CA GLY A 49 9.05 -12.07 -43.08
C GLY A 49 8.34 -13.32 -43.63
N GLY A 50 7.91 -14.25 -42.78
CA GLY A 50 7.15 -15.44 -43.17
C GLY A 50 5.80 -15.08 -43.81
N ALA A 51 5.43 -15.75 -44.90
CA ALA A 51 4.17 -15.48 -45.60
C ALA A 51 2.95 -16.00 -44.83
N VAL A 52 1.87 -15.21 -44.75
CA VAL A 52 0.61 -15.62 -44.11
C VAL A 52 -0.47 -15.85 -45.17
N ALA A 53 -0.73 -17.13 -45.47
CA ALA A 53 -1.65 -17.57 -46.51
C ALA A 53 -3.09 -17.78 -46.01
N GLY A 54 -4.08 -17.67 -46.89
CA GLY A 54 -5.47 -17.97 -46.58
C GLY A 54 -6.17 -16.95 -45.68
N VAL A 55 -5.59 -15.76 -45.51
CA VAL A 55 -6.12 -14.70 -44.64
C VAL A 55 -6.99 -13.75 -45.45
N VAL A 56 -8.13 -13.34 -44.89
CA VAL A 56 -8.98 -12.32 -45.49
C VAL A 56 -8.34 -10.96 -45.34
N VAL A 57 -8.12 -10.28 -46.46
CA VAL A 57 -7.67 -8.89 -46.52
C VAL A 57 -8.83 -8.05 -46.99
N THR A 58 -9.16 -6.98 -46.26
CA THR A 58 -10.21 -6.04 -46.66
C THR A 58 -9.65 -4.67 -46.96
N ALA A 59 -10.05 -4.09 -48.09
CA ALA A 59 -9.74 -2.71 -48.46
C ALA A 59 -11.01 -1.86 -48.37
N GLU A 60 -10.94 -0.79 -47.60
CA GLU A 60 -12.04 0.13 -47.38
C GLU A 60 -11.62 1.56 -47.77
N PRO A 61 -12.39 2.28 -48.60
CA PRO A 61 -12.05 3.65 -48.93
C PRO A 61 -12.07 4.56 -47.69
N MET A 62 -11.23 5.57 -47.71
CA MET A 62 -11.11 6.57 -46.67
C MET A 62 -11.67 7.91 -47.17
N LEU A 63 -12.53 8.53 -46.36
CA LEU A 63 -13.12 9.85 -46.61
C LEU A 63 -12.67 10.81 -45.50
N GLY A 64 -12.01 11.90 -45.87
CA GLY A 64 -11.53 12.91 -44.90
C GLY A 64 -10.53 12.35 -43.87
N GLY A 65 -9.77 11.32 -44.22
CA GLY A 65 -8.80 10.66 -43.34
C GLY A 65 -9.37 9.59 -42.41
N MET A 66 -10.66 9.27 -42.50
CA MET A 66 -11.30 8.18 -41.74
C MET A 66 -11.85 7.11 -42.68
N ALA A 67 -11.94 5.86 -42.21
CA ALA A 67 -12.60 4.80 -42.97
C ALA A 67 -14.07 5.16 -43.24
N ALA A 68 -14.56 4.88 -44.46
CA ALA A 68 -15.90 5.27 -44.89
C ALA A 68 -17.01 4.75 -43.96
N SER A 69 -16.85 3.55 -43.39
CA SER A 69 -17.74 2.94 -42.40
C SER A 69 -17.80 3.72 -41.11
N VAL A 70 -16.66 4.18 -40.59
CA VAL A 70 -16.59 5.02 -39.39
C VAL A 70 -17.26 6.36 -39.63
N ARG A 71 -17.04 6.96 -40.80
CA ARG A 71 -17.69 8.21 -41.17
C ARG A 71 -19.20 8.04 -41.29
N ALA A 72 -19.66 6.98 -41.95
CA ALA A 72 -21.08 6.66 -42.07
C ALA A 72 -21.74 6.43 -40.70
N HIS A 73 -21.04 5.76 -39.78
CA HIS A 73 -21.53 5.54 -38.41
C HIS A 73 -21.65 6.86 -37.64
N LEU A 74 -20.65 7.73 -37.71
CA LEU A 74 -20.68 9.06 -37.09
C LEU A 74 -21.79 9.95 -37.67
N ASP A 75 -21.96 9.95 -38.98
CA ASP A 75 -23.01 10.72 -39.65
C ASP A 75 -24.42 10.16 -39.36
N ALA A 76 -24.55 8.86 -39.04
CA ALA A 76 -25.80 8.23 -38.60
C ALA A 76 -26.12 8.56 -37.13
N GLN A 77 -25.13 8.50 -36.24
CA GLN A 77 -25.28 8.94 -34.84
C GLN A 77 -25.66 10.42 -34.75
N ALA A 78 -25.10 11.27 -35.62
CA ALA A 78 -25.46 12.69 -35.70
C ALA A 78 -26.91 12.93 -36.18
N ARG A 79 -27.52 11.96 -36.87
CA ARG A 79 -28.91 12.02 -37.35
C ARG A 79 -29.93 11.42 -36.39
N GLY A 80 -29.51 10.65 -35.39
CA GLY A 80 -30.38 10.05 -34.37
C GLY A 80 -31.15 8.80 -34.83
N ASP A 81 -30.74 8.16 -35.92
CA ASP A 81 -31.39 6.99 -36.50
C ASP A 81 -30.60 5.70 -36.17
N ASP A 82 -30.84 5.11 -35.00
CA ASP A 82 -30.08 3.94 -34.50
C ASP A 82 -30.31 2.63 -35.30
N GLU A 83 -31.34 2.54 -36.15
CA GLU A 83 -31.72 1.29 -36.85
C GLU A 83 -31.28 1.22 -38.33
N ALA A 84 -30.74 2.31 -38.91
CA ALA A 84 -30.35 2.36 -40.33
C ALA A 84 -28.83 2.14 -40.57
N ALA A 85 -28.02 2.03 -39.50
CA ALA A 85 -26.56 1.98 -39.60
C ALA A 85 -26.01 0.66 -40.17
N ALA A 86 -26.75 -0.45 -40.07
CA ALA A 86 -26.30 -1.76 -40.56
C ALA A 86 -26.57 -1.99 -42.07
N ALA A 87 -27.57 -1.31 -42.65
CA ALA A 87 -28.02 -1.57 -44.02
C ALA A 87 -27.32 -0.71 -45.09
N SER A 88 -26.82 0.48 -44.74
CA SER A 88 -26.15 1.37 -45.72
C SER A 88 -24.72 0.94 -46.05
N ALA A 89 -24.07 0.13 -45.21
CA ALA A 89 -22.74 -0.43 -45.47
C ALA A 89 -22.74 -1.58 -46.50
N ALA A 90 -23.92 -2.17 -46.79
CA ALA A 90 -24.05 -3.33 -47.67
C ALA A 90 -24.65 -3.00 -49.05
N GLY A 91 -24.98 -1.74 -49.34
CA GLY A 91 -26.00 -1.43 -50.35
C GLY A 91 -25.80 -0.21 -51.23
N ASP A 92 -24.59 0.33 -51.40
CA ASP A 92 -24.34 1.26 -52.52
C ASP A 92 -23.56 0.56 -53.64
N LYS A 93 -24.24 0.38 -54.78
CA LYS A 93 -23.68 -0.13 -56.04
C LYS A 93 -23.00 0.99 -56.84
N SER A 94 -22.28 1.88 -56.15
CA SER A 94 -21.18 2.63 -56.73
C SER A 94 -19.89 1.82 -56.48
N GLY A 95 -18.90 1.85 -57.36
CA GLY A 95 -17.73 0.96 -57.33
C GLY A 95 -16.81 1.09 -56.11
N ALA A 96 -17.19 1.92 -55.12
CA ALA A 96 -16.43 2.39 -53.96
C ALA A 96 -16.77 1.66 -52.63
N GLY A 97 -17.39 0.47 -52.65
CA GLY A 97 -17.66 -0.31 -51.44
C GLY A 97 -16.42 -1.00 -50.84
N ARG A 98 -16.49 -1.39 -49.56
CA ARG A 98 -15.49 -2.25 -48.90
C ARG A 98 -15.29 -3.53 -49.71
N ARG A 99 -14.06 -3.85 -50.08
CA ARG A 99 -13.70 -5.06 -50.83
C ARG A 99 -12.96 -6.05 -49.96
N ALA A 100 -13.05 -7.33 -50.28
CA ALA A 100 -12.34 -8.39 -49.60
C ALA A 100 -11.69 -9.34 -50.62
N THR A 101 -10.51 -9.83 -50.29
CA THR A 101 -9.80 -10.89 -51.02
C THR A 101 -9.11 -11.81 -50.01
N VAL A 102 -8.53 -12.92 -50.47
CA VAL A 102 -7.82 -13.88 -49.63
C VAL A 102 -6.38 -14.01 -50.11
N THR A 103 -5.43 -14.06 -49.17
CA THR A 103 -4.02 -14.24 -49.54
C THR A 103 -3.74 -15.61 -50.14
N ASP A 104 -2.86 -15.66 -51.14
CA ASP A 104 -2.41 -16.91 -51.74
C ASP A 104 -1.41 -17.67 -50.84
N SER A 105 -0.92 -18.83 -51.31
CA SER A 105 0.08 -19.64 -50.59
C SER A 105 1.40 -18.94 -50.30
N ARG A 106 1.68 -17.81 -50.95
CA ARG A 106 2.87 -16.97 -50.78
C ARG A 106 2.53 -15.67 -50.03
N GLY A 107 1.32 -15.54 -49.49
CA GLY A 107 0.86 -14.38 -48.73
C GLY A 107 0.44 -13.19 -49.59
N TRP A 108 0.40 -13.31 -50.91
CA TRP A 108 0.06 -12.20 -51.80
C TRP A 108 -1.44 -12.00 -51.92
N TYR A 109 -1.85 -10.74 -52.00
CA TYR A 109 -3.22 -10.32 -52.29
C TYR A 109 -3.25 -9.22 -53.35
N ALA A 110 -4.39 -9.07 -54.01
CA ALA A 110 -4.64 -7.97 -54.94
C ALA A 110 -6.12 -7.60 -54.99
N PHE A 111 -6.39 -6.31 -55.18
CA PHE A 111 -7.67 -5.71 -55.50
C PHE A 111 -7.56 -5.04 -56.86
N ALA A 112 -8.28 -5.54 -57.85
CA ALA A 112 -8.34 -4.95 -59.18
C ALA A 112 -9.53 -3.98 -59.30
N GLY A 113 -9.36 -2.93 -60.10
CA GLY A 113 -10.44 -1.98 -60.42
C GLY A 113 -10.93 -1.19 -59.21
N LEU A 114 -10.00 -0.77 -58.35
CA LEU A 114 -10.30 0.23 -57.31
C LEU A 114 -10.36 1.62 -57.93
N GLU A 115 -11.25 2.46 -57.39
CA GLU A 115 -11.32 3.86 -57.75
C GLU A 115 -10.10 4.60 -57.18
N PRO A 116 -9.63 5.69 -57.82
CA PRO A 116 -8.56 6.51 -57.26
C PRO A 116 -8.96 7.09 -55.89
N GLY A 117 -8.06 7.01 -54.91
CA GLY A 117 -8.33 7.46 -53.56
C GLY A 117 -7.52 6.76 -52.49
N ALA A 118 -7.68 7.20 -51.24
CA ALA A 118 -7.06 6.57 -50.08
C ALA A 118 -7.90 5.38 -49.59
N TYR A 119 -7.24 4.28 -49.22
CA TYR A 119 -7.86 3.08 -48.69
C TYR A 119 -7.17 2.66 -47.38
N LEU A 120 -7.97 2.22 -46.42
CA LEU A 120 -7.51 1.48 -45.25
C LEU A 120 -7.57 -0.01 -45.60
N VAL A 121 -6.43 -0.68 -45.53
CA VAL A 121 -6.32 -2.12 -45.73
C VAL A 121 -6.13 -2.78 -44.37
N THR A 122 -6.98 -3.74 -44.04
CA THR A 122 -6.93 -4.46 -42.77
C THR A 122 -6.96 -5.96 -43.00
N THR A 123 -6.30 -6.71 -42.13
CA THR A 123 -6.34 -8.16 -42.15
C THR A 123 -6.21 -8.71 -40.74
N GLU A 124 -6.86 -9.83 -40.48
CA GLU A 124 -6.83 -10.53 -39.20
C GLU A 124 -6.66 -12.01 -39.50
N ALA A 125 -5.70 -12.64 -38.83
CA ALA A 125 -5.43 -14.06 -38.94
C ALA A 125 -5.58 -14.72 -37.57
N ARG A 126 -5.92 -16.00 -37.57
CA ARG A 126 -5.95 -16.80 -36.34
C ARG A 126 -4.56 -16.78 -35.68
N ASP A 127 -4.53 -16.62 -34.36
CA ASP A 127 -3.30 -16.60 -33.57
C ASP A 127 -2.30 -15.48 -34.00
N HIS A 128 -2.85 -14.33 -34.41
CA HIS A 128 -2.10 -13.11 -34.70
C HIS A 128 -2.85 -11.87 -34.18
N GLN A 129 -2.12 -10.79 -33.89
CA GLN A 129 -2.73 -9.47 -33.77
C GLN A 129 -3.10 -8.93 -35.16
N ALA A 130 -4.25 -8.24 -35.25
CA ALA A 130 -4.74 -7.67 -36.50
C ALA A 130 -3.76 -6.63 -37.08
N GLY A 131 -3.52 -6.73 -38.39
CA GLY A 131 -2.65 -5.84 -39.15
C GLY A 131 -3.45 -4.80 -39.92
N ARG A 132 -2.89 -3.60 -40.06
CA ARG A 132 -3.49 -2.52 -40.84
C ARG A 132 -2.44 -1.69 -41.56
N ALA A 133 -2.79 -1.20 -42.74
CA ALA A 133 -1.98 -0.30 -43.54
C ALA A 133 -2.88 0.67 -44.31
N THR A 134 -2.36 1.82 -44.72
CA THR A 134 -3.06 2.74 -45.61
C THR A 134 -2.39 2.73 -46.99
N ALA A 135 -3.22 2.83 -48.03
CA ALA A 135 -2.78 2.84 -49.42
C ALA A 135 -3.41 4.03 -50.14
N THR A 136 -2.68 4.65 -51.07
CA THR A 136 -3.27 5.62 -52.01
C THR A 136 -3.24 5.03 -53.41
N VAL A 137 -4.41 4.85 -53.99
CA VAL A 137 -4.60 4.38 -55.36
C VAL A 137 -4.58 5.60 -56.29
N PRO A 138 -3.62 5.68 -57.25
CA PRO A 138 -3.46 6.86 -58.09
C PRO A 138 -4.55 6.98 -59.16
N GLU A 139 -4.76 8.20 -59.66
CA GLU A 139 -5.59 8.43 -60.84
C GLU A 139 -4.90 7.92 -62.11
N LEU A 140 -5.51 6.94 -62.78
CA LEU A 140 -5.02 6.47 -64.08
C LEU A 140 -5.43 7.45 -65.19
N ARG A 141 -4.43 7.95 -65.94
CA ARG A 141 -4.69 8.70 -67.18
C ARG A 141 -5.14 7.74 -68.28
N ALA A 142 -5.99 8.21 -69.21
CA ALA A 142 -6.63 7.41 -70.27
C ALA A 142 -5.69 6.65 -71.25
N ALA A 143 -4.37 6.70 -71.04
CA ALA A 143 -3.36 5.96 -71.82
C ALA A 143 -2.36 5.17 -70.94
N ALA A 144 -2.52 5.17 -69.61
CA ALA A 144 -1.62 4.46 -68.70
C ALA A 144 -1.98 2.96 -68.64
N LEU A 145 -0.96 2.10 -68.58
CA LEU A 145 -1.15 0.71 -68.15
C LEU A 145 -1.68 0.70 -66.71
N ALA A 146 -2.35 -0.37 -66.30
CA ALA A 146 -2.78 -0.55 -64.92
C ALA A 146 -1.58 -0.33 -63.97
N GLU A 147 -1.65 0.70 -63.14
CA GLU A 147 -0.64 1.00 -62.13
C GLU A 147 -0.93 0.19 -60.88
N THR A 148 0.09 -0.50 -60.36
CA THR A 148 -0.04 -1.32 -59.14
C THR A 148 0.58 -0.60 -57.97
N THR A 149 -0.24 -0.21 -57.00
CA THR A 149 0.24 0.25 -55.68
C THR A 149 0.51 -0.99 -54.83
N PHE A 150 1.73 -1.11 -54.30
CA PHE A 150 2.09 -2.18 -53.37
C PHE A 150 2.03 -1.68 -51.92
N VAL A 151 1.30 -2.41 -51.08
CA VAL A 151 1.21 -2.17 -49.64
C VAL A 151 1.29 -3.51 -48.92
N ASP A 152 2.37 -3.75 -48.19
CA ASP A 152 2.49 -4.97 -47.38
C ASP A 152 1.85 -4.77 -46.00
N ILE A 153 1.32 -5.86 -45.44
CA ILE A 153 0.74 -5.86 -44.08
C ILE A 153 1.54 -6.82 -43.21
N ALA A 154 2.09 -6.30 -42.11
CA ALA A 154 2.73 -7.11 -41.10
C ALA A 154 1.71 -7.56 -40.04
N LEU A 155 1.74 -8.86 -39.70
CA LEU A 155 1.03 -9.44 -38.57
C LEU A 155 2.01 -9.83 -37.48
N ILE A 156 1.55 -9.75 -36.23
CA ILE A 156 2.32 -10.14 -35.06
C ILE A 156 1.76 -11.47 -34.58
N PRO A 157 2.51 -12.58 -34.67
CA PRO A 157 2.06 -13.87 -34.14
C PRO A 157 1.72 -13.77 -32.65
N THR A 158 0.72 -14.51 -32.19
CA THR A 158 0.37 -14.61 -30.78
C THR A 158 0.33 -16.07 -30.33
N GLY A 159 0.47 -16.29 -29.02
CA GLY A 159 0.43 -17.61 -28.39
C GLY A 159 -0.16 -17.54 -26.98
N THR A 160 -0.05 -18.66 -26.28
CA THR A 160 -0.58 -18.84 -24.92
C THR A 160 0.54 -19.27 -23.97
N PHE A 161 0.70 -18.55 -22.85
CA PHE A 161 1.45 -19.05 -21.70
C PHE A 161 0.51 -19.77 -20.74
N HIS A 162 0.97 -20.88 -20.17
CA HIS A 162 0.27 -21.55 -19.06
C HIS A 162 1.30 -22.15 -18.10
N GLY A 163 0.91 -22.40 -16.87
CA GLY A 163 1.78 -23.00 -15.87
C GLY A 163 1.19 -22.88 -14.47
N VAL A 164 2.05 -23.08 -13.46
CA VAL A 164 1.66 -23.05 -12.05
C VAL A 164 2.46 -21.97 -11.32
N ALA A 165 1.78 -21.10 -10.58
CA ALA A 165 2.39 -20.23 -9.58
C ALA A 165 1.93 -20.65 -8.17
N SER A 166 2.88 -21.01 -7.30
CA SER A 166 2.61 -21.58 -5.98
C SER A 166 3.20 -20.74 -4.86
N LEU A 167 2.46 -20.66 -3.77
CA LEU A 167 2.89 -20.01 -2.53
C LEU A 167 3.55 -21.06 -1.64
N GLN A 168 4.80 -20.85 -1.24
CA GLN A 168 5.58 -21.82 -0.47
C GLN A 168 4.87 -22.25 0.83
N ASN A 169 4.63 -23.56 1.00
CA ASN A 169 3.96 -24.14 2.17
C ASN A 169 2.52 -23.65 2.41
N ALA A 170 1.84 -23.11 1.39
CA ALA A 170 0.40 -22.83 1.44
C ALA A 170 -0.40 -23.99 0.82
N GLY A 171 -1.66 -24.14 1.22
CA GLY A 171 -2.62 -25.08 0.60
C GLY A 171 -3.63 -24.42 -0.35
N ASN A 172 -3.55 -23.10 -0.51
CA ASN A 172 -4.37 -22.31 -1.42
C ASN A 172 -3.43 -21.35 -2.16
N HIS A 173 -3.47 -21.39 -3.49
CA HIS A 173 -2.63 -20.58 -4.37
C HIS A 173 -3.44 -19.62 -5.25
N GLN A 174 -4.76 -19.53 -5.03
CA GLN A 174 -5.67 -18.68 -5.78
C GLN A 174 -5.32 -17.21 -5.63
N SER A 175 -5.69 -16.42 -6.65
CA SER A 175 -5.55 -14.96 -6.64
C SER A 175 -4.10 -14.47 -6.66
N THR A 176 -3.15 -15.34 -7.01
CA THR A 176 -1.81 -14.93 -7.39
C THR A 176 -1.89 -14.32 -8.77
N VAL A 177 -1.38 -13.11 -8.92
CA VAL A 177 -1.40 -12.39 -10.21
C VAL A 177 -0.11 -12.71 -10.93
N VAL A 178 -0.21 -13.23 -12.16
CA VAL A 178 0.93 -13.52 -13.04
C VAL A 178 0.88 -12.60 -14.24
N TYR A 179 1.91 -11.79 -14.47
CA TYR A 179 1.94 -10.84 -15.58
C TYR A 179 3.26 -10.89 -16.35
N CYS A 180 3.22 -10.53 -17.64
CA CYS A 180 4.42 -10.39 -18.47
C CYS A 180 5.05 -9.00 -18.23
N GLN A 181 6.28 -8.98 -17.73
CA GLN A 181 7.00 -7.74 -17.40
C GLN A 181 7.07 -6.80 -18.62
N GLY A 182 6.73 -5.52 -18.42
CA GLY A 182 6.75 -4.51 -19.47
C GLY A 182 5.54 -4.54 -20.42
N THR A 183 4.52 -5.33 -20.13
CA THR A 183 3.29 -5.43 -20.94
C THR A 183 2.03 -5.31 -20.08
N SER A 184 0.86 -5.31 -20.71
CA SER A 184 -0.45 -5.37 -20.03
C SER A 184 -1.01 -6.79 -19.87
N TYR A 185 -0.28 -7.82 -20.29
CA TYR A 185 -0.77 -9.20 -20.25
C TYR A 185 -0.68 -9.77 -18.85
N VAL A 186 -1.82 -10.26 -18.34
CA VAL A 186 -2.00 -10.72 -16.97
C VAL A 186 -2.92 -11.93 -16.94
N ALA A 187 -2.67 -12.84 -16.00
CA ALA A 187 -3.51 -13.95 -15.63
C ALA A 187 -3.60 -14.02 -14.10
N VAL A 188 -4.65 -14.68 -13.60
CA VAL A 188 -4.85 -14.90 -12.17
C VAL A 188 -4.97 -16.40 -11.96
N THR A 189 -4.28 -16.90 -10.93
CA THR A 189 -4.28 -18.31 -10.61
C THR A 189 -5.60 -18.79 -10.00
N ASP A 190 -5.92 -20.05 -10.25
CA ASP A 190 -6.96 -20.79 -9.54
C ASP A 190 -6.48 -21.34 -8.18
N LEU A 191 -7.32 -22.15 -7.50
CA LEU A 191 -7.01 -22.74 -6.19
C LEU A 191 -5.69 -23.52 -6.15
N ASN A 192 -5.33 -24.18 -7.24
CA ASN A 192 -4.13 -25.00 -7.35
C ASN A 192 -2.91 -24.21 -7.80
N GLY A 193 -3.09 -22.95 -8.21
CA GLY A 193 -2.01 -22.12 -8.73
C GLY A 193 -1.94 -22.12 -10.25
N ASP A 194 -2.85 -22.80 -10.94
CA ASP A 194 -2.84 -22.91 -12.39
C ASP A 194 -3.25 -21.57 -13.02
N TYR A 195 -2.52 -21.12 -14.04
CA TYR A 195 -2.85 -19.91 -14.81
C TYR A 195 -2.74 -20.15 -16.32
N VAL A 196 -3.51 -19.39 -17.09
CA VAL A 196 -3.46 -19.35 -18.55
C VAL A 196 -3.56 -17.90 -19.03
N MET A 197 -2.62 -17.49 -19.87
CA MET A 197 -2.52 -16.16 -20.46
C MET A 197 -2.52 -16.30 -21.98
N ARG A 198 -3.57 -15.81 -22.63
CA ARG A 198 -3.80 -15.97 -24.08
C ARG A 198 -3.44 -14.72 -24.85
N ASP A 199 -3.29 -14.88 -26.16
CA ASP A 199 -3.09 -13.82 -27.14
C ASP A 199 -1.85 -12.95 -26.85
N VAL A 200 -0.84 -13.56 -26.24
CA VAL A 200 0.43 -12.90 -25.93
C VAL A 200 1.27 -12.88 -27.21
N PRO A 201 1.81 -11.72 -27.65
CA PRO A 201 2.59 -11.61 -28.86
C PRO A 201 3.85 -12.50 -28.82
N ALA A 202 4.35 -12.88 -29.98
CA ALA A 202 5.62 -13.57 -30.09
C ALA A 202 6.75 -12.70 -29.55
N GLY A 203 7.60 -13.31 -28.73
CA GLY A 203 8.63 -12.63 -27.96
C GLY A 203 9.09 -13.47 -26.78
N ALA A 204 10.23 -13.09 -26.22
CA ALA A 204 10.72 -13.62 -24.95
C ALA A 204 10.29 -12.68 -23.82
N TYR A 205 9.69 -13.24 -22.77
CA TYR A 205 9.14 -12.51 -21.64
C TYR A 205 9.66 -13.07 -20.32
N THR A 206 9.81 -12.19 -19.35
CA THR A 206 9.89 -12.55 -17.94
C THR A 206 8.49 -12.43 -17.35
N LEU A 207 7.93 -13.56 -16.91
CA LEU A 207 6.68 -13.60 -16.18
C LEU A 207 6.97 -13.40 -14.70
N ILE A 208 6.22 -12.51 -14.07
CA ILE A 208 6.33 -12.21 -12.63
C ILE A 208 5.02 -12.60 -11.97
N ALA A 209 5.11 -13.33 -10.86
CA ALA A 209 3.98 -13.71 -10.03
C ALA A 209 4.03 -12.96 -8.69
N THR A 210 2.91 -12.33 -8.31
CA THR A 210 2.77 -11.46 -7.13
C THR A 210 1.59 -11.90 -6.30
N HIS A 211 1.76 -11.91 -4.97
CA HIS A 211 0.70 -12.14 -4.01
C HIS A 211 1.01 -11.37 -2.71
N GLY A 212 0.02 -10.72 -2.11
CA GLY A 212 0.22 -9.96 -0.87
C GLY A 212 0.80 -10.82 0.26
N GLY A 213 1.88 -10.35 0.90
CA GLY A 213 2.60 -11.05 1.97
C GLY A 213 3.63 -12.09 1.50
N TRP A 214 3.95 -12.11 0.21
CA TRP A 214 4.94 -13.00 -0.39
C TRP A 214 5.95 -12.20 -1.21
N LEU A 215 7.17 -12.72 -1.31
CA LEU A 215 8.15 -12.23 -2.25
C LEU A 215 7.77 -12.66 -3.67
N ASP A 216 7.90 -11.74 -4.61
CA ASP A 216 7.61 -11.98 -6.02
C ASP A 216 8.49 -13.12 -6.57
N GLY A 217 7.86 -14.02 -7.34
CA GLY A 217 8.54 -15.06 -8.09
C GLY A 217 8.62 -14.69 -9.57
N SER A 218 9.57 -15.26 -10.31
CA SER A 218 9.62 -15.06 -11.76
C SER A 218 10.09 -16.31 -12.51
N ALA A 219 9.68 -16.41 -13.78
CA ALA A 219 10.16 -17.39 -14.73
C ALA A 219 10.22 -16.79 -16.14
N GLY A 220 11.08 -17.34 -16.99
CA GLY A 220 11.16 -16.98 -18.40
C GLY A 220 10.21 -17.82 -19.25
N GLY A 221 9.66 -17.23 -20.31
CA GLY A 221 8.90 -17.92 -21.34
C GLY A 221 9.09 -17.23 -22.69
N ALA A 222 9.01 -17.98 -23.79
CA ALA A 222 9.11 -17.41 -25.13
C ALA A 222 8.06 -18.01 -26.06
N ILE A 223 7.31 -17.14 -26.74
CA ILE A 223 6.40 -17.51 -27.83
C ILE A 223 7.18 -17.25 -29.12
N ALA A 224 7.42 -18.29 -29.91
CA ALA A 224 8.24 -18.20 -31.12
C ALA A 224 7.39 -18.05 -32.38
N ALA A 225 6.22 -18.68 -32.42
CA ALA A 225 5.35 -18.76 -33.57
C ALA A 225 3.86 -18.59 -33.20
N ALA A 226 3.05 -18.39 -34.24
CA ALA A 226 1.60 -18.26 -34.12
C ALA A 226 0.99 -19.55 -33.57
N GLY A 227 0.18 -19.43 -32.51
CA GLY A 227 -0.54 -20.53 -31.90
C GLY A 227 0.29 -21.36 -30.92
N ASP A 228 1.53 -20.96 -30.62
CA ASP A 228 2.34 -21.65 -29.62
C ASP A 228 1.62 -21.71 -28.27
N SER A 229 1.63 -22.89 -27.66
CA SER A 229 1.17 -23.10 -26.29
C SER A 229 2.37 -23.49 -25.44
N VAL A 230 2.84 -22.55 -24.62
CA VAL A 230 4.10 -22.65 -23.89
C VAL A 230 3.82 -22.88 -22.41
N GLU A 231 4.28 -24.02 -21.90
CA GLU A 231 4.31 -24.31 -20.47
C GLU A 231 5.49 -23.57 -19.84
N VAL A 232 5.20 -22.67 -18.91
CA VAL A 232 6.19 -21.89 -18.17
C VAL A 232 6.59 -22.69 -16.93
N ALA A 233 7.89 -22.73 -16.65
CA ALA A 233 8.42 -23.37 -15.43
C ALA A 233 7.71 -22.83 -14.18
N GLY A 234 7.42 -23.73 -13.23
CA GLY A 234 6.67 -23.38 -12.02
C GLY A 234 7.30 -22.22 -11.25
N ILE A 235 6.49 -21.21 -10.90
CA ILE A 235 6.92 -20.03 -10.17
C ILE A 235 6.57 -20.21 -8.70
N THR A 236 7.57 -20.34 -7.82
CA THR A 236 7.33 -20.41 -6.37
C THR A 236 7.59 -19.06 -5.72
N LEU A 237 6.55 -18.51 -5.09
CA LEU A 237 6.66 -17.32 -4.25
C LEU A 237 7.06 -17.76 -2.84
N LEU A 238 8.12 -17.14 -2.32
CA LEU A 238 8.58 -17.39 -0.96
C LEU A 238 7.83 -16.48 0.00
N ARG A 239 7.53 -16.98 1.21
CA ARG A 239 6.86 -16.14 2.21
C ARG A 239 7.80 -14.99 2.57
N GLU A 240 7.29 -13.76 2.52
CA GLU A 240 8.00 -12.62 3.11
C GLU A 240 7.98 -12.82 4.63
N ASN A 241 9.07 -13.36 5.17
CA ASN A 241 9.17 -13.76 6.58
C ASN A 241 9.96 -12.74 7.40
N ASN A 242 9.96 -11.47 6.96
CA ASN A 242 10.52 -10.38 7.74
C ASN A 242 9.53 -9.22 7.80
N MET A 243 8.57 -9.33 8.70
CA MET A 243 7.61 -8.28 9.01
C MET A 243 8.32 -7.14 9.73
N PRO A 244 8.05 -5.86 9.39
CA PRO A 244 8.71 -4.74 10.04
C PRO A 244 8.34 -4.65 11.53
N PRO A 245 9.27 -4.23 12.39
CA PRO A 245 9.00 -4.05 13.81
C PRO A 245 8.04 -2.89 14.07
N VAL A 246 7.23 -3.02 15.12
CA VAL A 246 6.35 -1.96 15.62
C VAL A 246 7.02 -1.25 16.78
N VAL A 247 7.10 0.07 16.74
CA VAL A 247 7.70 0.90 17.79
C VAL A 247 6.79 2.06 18.19
N SER A 248 6.85 2.44 19.46
CA SER A 248 6.21 3.63 20.00
C SER A 248 7.11 4.29 21.03
N ILE A 249 7.16 5.62 21.06
CA ILE A 249 7.87 6.38 22.10
C ILE A 249 6.93 6.52 23.30
N THR A 250 7.39 6.13 24.49
CA THR A 250 6.60 6.17 25.74
C THR A 250 7.00 7.33 26.65
N SER A 251 8.23 7.83 26.51
CA SER A 251 8.70 9.03 27.18
C SER A 251 9.55 9.85 26.22
N PRO A 252 9.31 11.17 26.08
CA PRO A 252 8.14 11.88 26.58
C PRO A 252 6.84 11.41 25.88
N VAL A 253 5.68 11.76 26.44
CA VAL A 253 4.41 11.64 25.71
C VAL A 253 4.23 12.85 24.79
N ASN A 254 3.43 12.70 23.74
CA ASN A 254 3.22 13.78 22.77
C ASN A 254 2.62 15.04 23.42
N GLY A 255 3.27 16.19 23.24
CA GLY A 255 2.90 17.47 23.82
C GLY A 255 3.35 17.69 25.27
N ALA A 256 4.20 16.84 25.84
CA ALA A 256 4.72 17.04 27.19
C ALA A 256 5.71 18.21 27.27
N ASN A 257 5.79 18.84 28.44
CA ASN A 257 6.92 19.68 28.81
C ASN A 257 8.03 18.81 29.40
N VAL A 258 9.27 19.00 28.94
CA VAL A 258 10.42 18.19 29.35
C VAL A 258 11.55 19.10 29.78
N SER A 259 12.30 18.70 30.81
CA SER A 259 13.51 19.41 31.23
C SER A 259 14.48 19.53 30.06
N GLN A 260 14.92 20.75 29.74
CA GLN A 260 15.94 20.96 28.70
C GLN A 260 17.29 20.32 29.08
N LEU A 261 17.60 20.14 30.37
CA LEU A 261 18.88 19.54 30.78
C LEU A 261 18.83 18.02 30.86
N MET A 262 17.66 17.44 31.11
CA MET A 262 17.50 16.01 31.39
C MET A 262 16.31 15.42 30.62
N ALA A 263 16.20 15.69 29.32
CA ALA A 263 15.16 15.08 28.50
C ALA A 263 15.46 13.59 28.28
N ALA A 264 14.61 12.74 28.85
CA ALA A 264 14.76 11.28 28.79
C ALA A 264 13.79 10.67 27.78
N PHE A 265 14.35 9.85 26.89
CA PHE A 265 13.70 9.20 25.76
C PHE A 265 13.67 7.70 25.95
N THR A 266 12.46 7.13 25.96
CA THR A 266 12.25 5.69 26.05
C THR A 266 11.22 5.26 25.03
N SER A 267 11.43 4.10 24.42
CA SER A 267 10.51 3.50 23.47
C SER A 267 10.07 2.10 23.92
N VAL A 268 9.00 1.60 23.34
CA VAL A 268 8.62 0.18 23.37
C VAL A 268 8.55 -0.28 21.94
N ALA A 269 9.30 -1.34 21.63
CA ALA A 269 9.34 -1.95 20.32
C ALA A 269 9.11 -3.46 20.42
N SER A 270 8.47 -4.03 19.41
CA SER A 270 8.23 -5.46 19.28
C SER A 270 8.28 -5.85 17.82
N ASP A 271 8.90 -7.00 17.54
CA ASP A 271 8.93 -7.58 16.21
C ASP A 271 8.02 -8.82 16.14
N PRO A 272 7.10 -8.92 15.16
CA PRO A 272 6.20 -10.07 15.04
C PRO A 272 6.87 -11.41 14.72
N ASP A 273 8.01 -11.40 14.04
CA ASP A 273 8.66 -12.61 13.55
C ASP A 273 10.16 -12.71 13.90
N GLY A 274 10.71 -11.76 14.63
CA GLY A 274 12.13 -11.65 14.96
C GLY A 274 12.39 -10.97 16.31
N SER A 275 13.51 -10.25 16.40
CA SER A 275 13.94 -9.51 17.60
C SER A 275 14.61 -8.20 17.23
N ILE A 276 14.39 -7.15 18.02
CA ILE A 276 15.02 -5.84 17.81
C ILE A 276 16.51 -5.92 18.17
N VAL A 277 17.39 -5.49 17.26
CA VAL A 277 18.84 -5.51 17.46
C VAL A 277 19.47 -4.13 17.54
N LEU A 278 18.77 -3.08 17.08
CA LEU A 278 19.32 -1.72 17.04
C LEU A 278 18.23 -0.66 17.28
N TYR A 279 18.59 0.35 18.09
CA TYR A 279 17.85 1.59 18.27
C TYR A 279 18.69 2.76 17.77
N GLU A 280 18.08 3.62 16.97
CA GLU A 280 18.70 4.85 16.48
C GLU A 280 17.77 6.02 16.75
N TRP A 281 18.31 7.10 17.32
CA TRP A 281 17.56 8.29 17.67
C TRP A 281 18.11 9.51 16.93
N ASP A 282 17.20 10.30 16.40
CA ASP A 282 17.42 11.57 15.73
C ASP A 282 16.66 12.60 16.57
N PHE A 283 17.41 13.43 17.32
CA PHE A 283 16.84 14.26 18.38
C PHE A 283 16.30 15.61 17.88
N GLU A 284 16.65 15.99 16.66
CA GLU A 284 16.34 17.28 16.03
C GLU A 284 15.52 17.16 14.74
N ASP A 285 15.27 15.94 14.26
CA ASP A 285 14.60 15.62 13.00
C ASP A 285 15.32 16.22 11.77
N ASP A 286 16.65 16.30 11.82
CA ASP A 286 17.48 16.83 10.73
C ASP A 286 17.83 15.77 9.68
N GLY A 287 17.49 14.50 9.97
CA GLY A 287 17.76 13.35 9.11
C GLY A 287 19.08 12.61 9.42
N VAL A 288 19.86 13.09 10.39
CA VAL A 288 21.03 12.43 10.95
C VAL A 288 20.64 11.78 12.28
N PHE A 289 21.11 10.55 12.52
CA PHE A 289 20.88 9.87 13.79
C PHE A 289 22.04 10.16 14.74
N ASP A 290 21.75 10.84 15.85
CA ASP A 290 22.71 11.24 16.88
C ASP A 290 23.14 10.09 17.78
N TYR A 291 22.25 9.10 17.91
CA TYR A 291 22.51 7.90 18.68
C TYR A 291 22.27 6.65 17.82
N SER A 292 23.16 5.67 17.97
CA SER A 292 23.03 4.33 17.39
C SER A 292 23.56 3.30 18.38
N GLY A 293 22.72 2.37 18.83
CA GLY A 293 23.13 1.34 19.77
C GLY A 293 21.98 0.46 20.30
N PRO A 294 22.28 -0.55 21.13
CA PRO A 294 21.26 -1.49 21.63
C PRO A 294 20.48 -0.96 22.84
N ALA A 295 20.93 0.14 23.47
CA ALA A 295 20.27 0.65 24.67
C ALA A 295 18.96 1.37 24.34
N ASN A 296 17.92 1.05 25.12
CA ASN A 296 16.67 1.79 25.19
C ASN A 296 16.69 2.63 26.48
N GLY A 297 16.28 3.90 26.39
CA GLY A 297 16.45 4.86 27.49
C GLY A 297 17.68 5.74 27.30
N ILE A 298 17.56 6.79 26.51
CA ILE A 298 18.63 7.74 26.20
C ILE A 298 18.24 9.12 26.72
N SER A 299 19.20 9.90 27.20
CA SER A 299 18.98 11.30 27.56
C SER A 299 19.69 12.23 26.58
N ASN A 300 19.00 13.27 26.12
CA ASN A 300 19.59 14.32 25.29
C ASN A 300 19.30 15.70 25.89
N PRO A 301 20.29 16.54 26.19
CA PRO A 301 20.05 17.92 26.61
C PRO A 301 19.75 18.81 25.40
N TYR A 302 18.87 19.79 25.59
CA TYR A 302 18.55 20.85 24.63
C TYR A 302 19.11 22.17 25.15
N ALA A 303 19.98 22.81 24.38
CA ALA A 303 20.63 24.06 24.79
C ALA A 303 19.66 25.25 24.82
N VAL A 304 18.58 25.18 24.03
CA VAL A 304 17.59 26.26 23.86
C VAL A 304 16.21 25.69 24.16
N PRO A 305 15.41 26.32 25.04
CA PRO A 305 14.00 25.97 25.22
C PRO A 305 13.22 26.13 23.91
N GLY A 306 12.27 25.24 23.64
CA GLY A 306 11.47 25.29 22.42
C GLY A 306 10.75 24.00 22.11
N ASP A 307 10.04 23.98 20.99
CA ASP A 307 9.34 22.79 20.49
C ASP A 307 10.29 21.91 19.68
N TYR A 308 10.33 20.62 20.00
CA TYR A 308 11.19 19.64 19.35
C TYR A 308 10.37 18.48 18.81
N ARG A 309 10.91 17.85 17.77
CA ARG A 309 10.41 16.59 17.21
C ARG A 309 11.56 15.60 17.21
N VAL A 310 11.34 14.45 17.82
CA VAL A 310 12.31 13.36 17.89
C VAL A 310 11.80 12.17 17.11
N LYS A 311 12.70 11.51 16.39
CA LYS A 311 12.45 10.29 15.63
C LYS A 311 13.27 9.14 16.22
N VAL A 312 12.63 7.98 16.38
CA VAL A 312 13.33 6.72 16.65
C VAL A 312 13.16 5.78 15.48
N ARG A 313 14.26 5.16 15.07
CA ARG A 313 14.31 4.02 14.15
C ARG A 313 14.74 2.79 14.92
N VAL A 314 14.00 1.70 14.76
CA VAL A 314 14.38 0.38 15.28
C VAL A 314 14.61 -0.56 14.13
N THR A 315 15.64 -1.40 14.24
CA THR A 315 15.96 -2.43 13.23
C THR A 315 15.91 -3.81 13.88
N ASP A 316 15.29 -4.77 13.21
CA ASP A 316 15.22 -6.18 13.63
C ASP A 316 16.46 -7.00 13.20
N ASP A 317 16.50 -8.27 13.61
CA ASP A 317 17.58 -9.22 13.36
C ASP A 317 17.73 -9.64 11.88
N ARG A 318 16.80 -9.23 11.02
CA ARG A 318 16.77 -9.51 9.57
C ARG A 318 16.79 -8.24 8.72
N GLY A 319 16.91 -7.06 9.34
CA GLY A 319 17.11 -5.77 8.71
C GLY A 319 15.84 -4.99 8.35
N ALA A 320 14.63 -5.41 8.74
CA ALA A 320 13.46 -4.55 8.56
C ALA A 320 13.39 -3.49 9.67
N ILE A 321 12.70 -2.40 9.36
CA ILE A 321 12.76 -1.16 10.13
C ILE A 321 11.39 -0.68 10.57
N GLY A 322 11.34 -0.16 11.80
CA GLY A 322 10.17 0.48 12.40
C GLY A 322 10.50 1.91 12.80
N LEU A 323 9.54 2.83 12.66
CA LEU A 323 9.72 4.25 12.97
C LEU A 323 8.64 4.74 13.94
N ALA A 324 9.04 5.58 14.89
CA ALA A 324 8.11 6.36 15.70
C ALA A 324 8.61 7.79 15.88
N VAL A 325 7.68 8.70 16.15
CA VAL A 325 7.95 10.11 16.37
C VAL A 325 7.22 10.62 17.59
N VAL A 326 7.81 11.61 18.26
CA VAL A 326 7.16 12.35 19.35
C VAL A 326 7.45 13.84 19.20
N ARG A 327 6.49 14.67 19.61
CA ARG A 327 6.68 16.11 19.75
C ARG A 327 6.56 16.49 21.21
N PHE A 328 7.39 17.40 21.68
CA PHE A 328 7.39 17.89 23.06
C PHE A 328 8.00 19.29 23.10
N THR A 329 7.86 19.97 24.23
CA THR A 329 8.45 21.29 24.46
C THR A 329 9.56 21.14 25.51
N ALA A 330 10.80 21.43 25.13
CA ALA A 330 11.89 21.56 26.08
C ALA A 330 11.74 22.90 26.81
N VAL A 331 11.68 22.86 28.14
CA VAL A 331 11.53 24.04 28.99
C VAL A 331 12.76 24.23 29.86
N GLU A 332 13.03 25.48 30.25
CA GLU A 332 14.00 25.75 31.31
C GLU A 332 13.60 24.97 32.59
N ASP A 333 14.53 24.74 33.51
CA ASP A 333 14.22 24.13 34.82
C ASP A 333 14.03 25.23 35.88
N ILE A 334 13.41 24.90 37.02
CA ILE A 334 13.31 25.85 38.14
C ILE A 334 14.50 25.68 39.08
N TYR A 335 15.15 26.78 39.44
CA TYR A 335 16.36 26.83 40.26
C TYR A 335 16.06 27.41 41.66
N VAL A 336 16.56 26.74 42.70
CA VAL A 336 16.35 27.10 44.11
C VAL A 336 17.68 27.23 44.84
N SER A 337 17.93 28.38 45.46
CA SER A 337 19.13 28.64 46.26
C SER A 337 18.77 29.41 47.52
N ALA A 338 19.01 28.82 48.69
CA ALA A 338 18.81 29.50 49.97
C ALA A 338 19.81 30.66 50.19
N ALA A 339 20.97 30.62 49.53
CA ALA A 339 22.05 31.59 49.70
C ALA A 339 21.88 32.83 48.82
N THR A 340 21.38 32.65 47.60
CA THR A 340 21.34 33.70 46.56
C THR A 340 19.94 33.96 46.01
N GLY A 341 18.96 33.12 46.33
CA GLY A 341 17.61 33.20 45.77
C GLY A 341 16.65 34.14 46.53
N SER A 342 15.52 34.43 45.90
CA SER A 342 14.41 35.20 46.47
C SER A 342 13.08 34.71 45.92
N ASP A 343 12.05 34.53 46.74
CA ASP A 343 10.77 33.94 46.32
C ASP A 343 9.91 34.83 45.41
N ILE A 344 10.34 36.08 45.20
CA ILE A 344 9.79 36.97 44.17
C ILE A 344 10.43 36.75 42.78
N ASN A 345 11.53 36.00 42.71
CA ASN A 345 12.22 35.72 41.46
C ASN A 345 11.42 34.74 40.59
N PRO A 346 11.65 34.73 39.27
CA PRO A 346 10.98 33.80 38.36
C PRO A 346 11.47 32.34 38.49
N GLY A 347 12.56 32.08 39.22
CA GLY A 347 13.12 30.73 39.35
C GLY A 347 14.05 30.31 38.22
N SER A 348 14.49 31.24 37.37
CA SER A 348 15.51 31.00 36.33
C SER A 348 16.90 30.73 36.93
N ARG A 349 17.83 30.21 36.13
CA ARG A 349 19.22 29.95 36.58
C ARG A 349 19.91 31.15 37.23
N ASN A 350 19.70 32.35 36.68
CA ASN A 350 20.33 33.60 37.14
C ASN A 350 19.51 34.36 38.20
N ALA A 351 18.27 33.94 38.44
CA ALA A 351 17.39 34.50 39.46
C ALA A 351 16.63 33.34 40.13
N PRO A 352 17.31 32.53 40.96
CA PRO A 352 16.69 31.39 41.62
C PRO A 352 15.72 31.85 42.72
N VAL A 353 14.77 31.00 43.09
CA VAL A 353 13.91 31.23 44.27
C VAL A 353 14.63 30.81 45.56
N ALA A 354 14.19 31.35 46.70
CA ALA A 354 14.84 31.08 47.98
C ALA A 354 14.38 29.76 48.61
N THR A 355 13.11 29.38 48.40
CA THR A 355 12.50 28.20 49.03
C THR A 355 12.15 27.11 48.02
N ILE A 356 12.31 25.86 48.43
CA ILE A 356 11.97 24.67 47.65
C ILE A 356 10.46 24.63 47.41
N SER A 357 9.66 25.01 48.39
CA SER A 357 8.19 25.09 48.27
C SER A 357 7.78 26.05 47.16
N ARG A 358 8.39 27.25 47.09
CA ARG A 358 8.14 28.21 46.02
C ARG A 358 8.58 27.66 44.66
N GLY A 359 9.72 26.98 44.61
CA GLY A 359 10.20 26.32 43.39
C GLY A 359 9.22 25.28 42.85
N CYS A 360 8.70 24.42 43.73
CA CYS A 360 7.70 23.42 43.37
C CYS A 360 6.37 24.04 42.90
N GLU A 361 5.96 25.17 43.47
CA GLU A 361 4.77 25.92 43.02
C GLU A 361 4.93 26.48 41.62
N LEU A 362 6.08 27.12 41.33
CA LEU A 362 6.37 27.65 40.00
C LEU A 362 6.46 26.53 38.97
N ALA A 363 7.15 25.43 39.31
CA ALA A 363 7.25 24.28 38.43
C ALA A 363 5.88 23.68 38.11
N GLN A 364 5.01 23.51 39.11
CA GLN A 364 3.65 23.01 38.88
C GLN A 364 2.82 23.99 38.02
N ALA A 365 2.88 25.29 38.30
CA ALA A 365 2.11 26.30 37.56
C ALA A 365 2.54 26.40 36.08
N ALA A 366 3.82 26.20 35.79
CA ALA A 366 4.38 26.20 34.44
C ALA A 366 4.39 24.80 33.78
N GLY A 367 3.92 23.76 34.47
CA GLY A 367 3.97 22.37 33.98
C GLY A 367 5.39 21.85 33.78
N MET A 368 6.36 22.35 34.54
CA MET A 368 7.77 21.94 34.48
C MET A 368 8.00 20.71 35.36
N PRO A 369 8.67 19.67 34.84
CA PRO A 369 8.80 18.40 35.56
C PRO A 369 9.91 18.39 36.63
N LEU A 370 10.79 19.39 36.67
CA LEU A 370 12.02 19.36 37.46
C LEU A 370 12.36 20.68 38.16
N VAL A 371 12.73 20.57 39.43
CA VAL A 371 13.29 21.62 40.29
C VAL A 371 14.70 21.23 40.71
N LEU A 372 15.66 22.13 40.48
CA LEU A 372 17.07 22.01 40.82
C LEU A 372 17.38 22.84 42.07
N VAL A 373 17.98 22.21 43.08
CA VAL A 373 18.21 22.81 44.40
C VAL A 373 19.69 22.82 44.72
N ALA A 374 20.21 24.01 45.02
CA ALA A 374 21.59 24.18 45.44
C ALA A 374 21.88 23.50 46.79
N ALA A 375 23.13 23.19 47.06
CA ALA A 375 23.59 22.74 48.35
C ALA A 375 23.41 23.86 49.38
N GLY A 376 23.01 23.50 50.60
CA GLY A 376 22.69 24.48 51.64
C GLY A 376 21.61 24.01 52.60
N THR A 377 21.28 24.88 53.54
CA THR A 377 20.28 24.60 54.58
C THR A 377 19.00 25.39 54.31
N TYR A 378 17.90 24.67 54.10
CA TYR A 378 16.58 25.22 53.78
C TYR A 378 15.67 25.13 55.02
N ASN A 379 15.35 26.28 55.61
CA ASN A 379 14.51 26.37 56.81
C ASN A 379 13.04 26.54 56.42
N GLU A 380 12.38 25.43 56.07
CA GLU A 380 10.99 25.41 55.59
C GLU A 380 10.33 24.05 55.82
N ASN A 381 9.00 24.00 55.67
CA ASN A 381 8.24 22.75 55.61
C ASN A 381 7.87 22.49 54.16
N VAL A 382 8.67 21.66 53.48
CA VAL A 382 8.54 21.40 52.04
C VAL A 382 7.25 20.65 51.74
N THR A 383 6.46 21.19 50.79
CA THR A 383 5.31 20.49 50.20
C THR A 383 5.63 20.17 48.74
N LEU A 384 5.84 18.88 48.45
CA LEU A 384 6.04 18.41 47.08
C LEU A 384 4.72 18.45 46.30
N ARG A 385 4.81 18.68 44.99
CA ARG A 385 3.67 18.75 44.08
C ARG A 385 3.68 17.54 43.15
N ASP A 386 2.50 17.07 42.76
CA ASP A 386 2.38 15.96 41.82
C ASP A 386 3.08 16.31 40.50
N SER A 387 3.78 15.33 39.93
CA SER A 387 4.54 15.45 38.67
C SER A 387 5.74 16.42 38.71
N VAL A 388 6.15 16.93 39.88
CA VAL A 388 7.35 17.75 40.05
C VAL A 388 8.42 16.94 40.79
N SER A 389 9.56 16.71 40.12
CA SER A 389 10.74 16.09 40.72
C SER A 389 11.66 17.17 41.29
N VAL A 390 12.32 16.87 42.41
CA VAL A 390 13.29 17.77 43.05
C VAL A 390 14.65 17.08 43.12
N ILE A 391 15.68 17.73 42.59
CA ILE A 391 17.08 17.27 42.67
C ILE A 391 17.89 18.29 43.46
N GLY A 392 18.47 17.87 44.59
CA GLY A 392 19.31 18.71 45.44
C GLY A 392 20.80 18.37 45.41
N GLY A 393 21.58 19.18 46.13
CA GLY A 393 23.04 19.02 46.28
C GLY A 393 23.83 19.54 45.09
N LEU A 394 23.35 20.58 44.42
CA LEU A 394 24.04 21.22 43.31
C LEU A 394 24.89 22.40 43.79
N ASP A 395 25.99 22.72 43.15
CA ASP A 395 26.70 23.97 43.41
C ASP A 395 25.79 25.18 43.12
N GLY A 396 25.85 26.21 43.98
CA GLY A 396 24.94 27.35 43.90
C GLY A 396 25.27 28.37 42.79
N ILE A 397 26.35 28.16 42.04
CA ILE A 397 26.85 29.04 40.99
C ILE A 397 26.80 28.34 39.64
N ASP A 398 27.44 27.18 39.51
CA ASP A 398 27.52 26.45 38.24
C ASP A 398 26.47 25.34 38.09
N TRP A 399 25.73 25.06 39.16
CA TRP A 399 24.65 24.06 39.21
C TRP A 399 25.10 22.64 38.84
N THR A 400 26.38 22.34 39.05
CA THR A 400 26.95 20.99 38.88
C THR A 400 26.92 20.19 40.19
N ARG A 401 27.23 18.90 40.14
CA ARG A 401 27.35 18.05 41.35
C ARG A 401 28.81 17.90 41.76
N GLY A 402 29.16 18.31 42.98
CA GLY A 402 30.45 18.02 43.61
C GLY A 402 30.40 16.88 44.63
N ALA A 403 31.58 16.32 44.92
CA ALA A 403 31.72 15.30 45.95
C ALA A 403 31.57 15.91 47.35
N GLY A 404 30.41 15.72 47.98
CA GLY A 404 30.12 16.21 49.33
C GLY A 404 28.99 17.24 49.41
N ASP A 405 28.51 17.73 48.26
CA ASP A 405 27.42 18.70 48.19
C ASP A 405 26.09 18.07 48.63
N ARG A 406 25.41 18.72 49.59
CA ARG A 406 24.14 18.25 50.15
C ARG A 406 23.21 19.42 50.41
N SER A 407 21.94 19.25 50.05
CA SER A 407 20.86 20.10 50.53
C SER A 407 20.28 19.50 51.81
N THR A 408 20.24 20.28 52.88
CA THR A 408 19.66 19.90 54.18
C THR A 408 18.38 20.69 54.39
N VAL A 409 17.26 20.01 54.59
CA VAL A 409 15.99 20.67 54.93
C VAL A 409 15.79 20.60 56.44
N LEU A 410 15.66 21.75 57.08
CA LEU A 410 15.30 21.87 58.50
C LEU A 410 13.86 22.34 58.59
N ALA A 411 13.00 21.49 59.15
CA ALA A 411 11.61 21.84 59.39
C ALA A 411 11.53 23.08 60.30
N LYS A 412 10.80 24.11 59.88
CA LYS A 412 10.51 25.24 60.76
C LYS A 412 9.62 24.72 61.89
N PRO A 413 9.98 24.95 63.18
CA PRO A 413 9.08 24.65 64.28
C PRO A 413 7.75 25.32 64.00
N GLY A 414 6.66 24.54 64.02
CA GLY A 414 5.32 25.10 63.88
C GLY A 414 5.18 26.26 64.86
N GLY A 415 4.91 27.45 64.33
CA GLY A 415 4.50 28.59 65.14
C GLY A 415 3.08 28.33 65.62
N ASP A 416 2.89 27.38 66.52
CA ASP A 416 1.59 27.11 67.13
C ASP A 416 1.42 27.96 68.38
N GLY A 417 0.34 28.74 68.36
CA GLY A 417 -0.41 29.06 69.56
C GLY A 417 0.14 30.21 70.38
N ALA A 418 -0.61 31.31 70.35
CA ALA A 418 -0.88 32.03 71.58
C ALA A 418 -1.10 30.99 72.70
N ARG A 419 -0.25 31.04 73.74
CA ARG A 419 -0.46 30.28 74.97
C ARG A 419 -1.74 30.80 75.62
N GLU A 420 -2.89 30.28 75.21
CA GLU A 420 -4.10 30.36 76.00
C GLU A 420 -3.86 29.52 77.26
N ARG A 421 -3.39 30.19 78.31
CA ARG A 421 -3.41 29.65 79.67
C ARG A 421 -4.86 29.45 80.04
N GLN A 422 -5.43 28.30 79.70
CA GLN A 422 -6.72 27.91 80.22
C GLN A 422 -6.51 27.48 81.67
N GLN A 423 -6.73 28.44 82.58
CA GLN A 423 -6.82 28.23 84.01
C GLN A 423 -7.88 27.16 84.28
N CYS A 424 -7.47 26.03 84.86
CA CYS A 424 -8.40 25.10 85.46
C CYS A 424 -8.98 25.72 86.73
N HIS A 425 -10.16 26.34 86.63
CA HIS A 425 -10.96 26.65 87.81
C HIS A 425 -11.69 25.39 88.29
N HIS A 426 -11.20 24.84 89.41
CA HIS A 426 -11.99 23.95 90.26
C HIS A 426 -13.01 24.78 91.06
N HIS A 427 -14.31 24.52 90.87
CA HIS A 427 -15.27 24.69 91.96
C HIS A 427 -16.36 23.62 91.94
N ARG A 428 -16.46 22.92 93.08
CA ARG A 428 -17.43 21.90 93.46
C ARG A 428 -18.81 22.52 93.69
N THR A 429 -19.85 21.74 93.38
CA THR A 429 -21.00 21.31 94.20
C THR A 429 -22.08 20.85 93.20
N GLY A 430 -22.78 19.71 93.25
CA GLY A 430 -23.14 18.76 94.30
C GLY A 430 -24.66 18.61 94.25
N LEU A 431 -25.21 17.46 93.82
CA LEU A 431 -26.44 16.79 94.34
C LEU A 431 -27.01 15.70 93.40
N ARG A 432 -26.98 14.46 93.93
CA ARG A 432 -27.95 13.33 93.94
C ARG A 432 -28.80 12.96 92.69
N ARG A 433 -28.71 11.65 92.36
CA ARG A 433 -29.57 10.72 91.56
C ARG A 433 -31.07 10.72 92.01
N PRO A 434 -32.05 9.94 91.45
CA PRO A 434 -31.95 8.74 90.56
C PRO A 434 -33.08 8.42 89.51
N CYS A 435 -32.73 7.48 88.60
CA CYS A 435 -33.51 6.34 88.04
C CYS A 435 -34.77 6.46 87.13
N CYS A 436 -34.82 5.50 86.19
CA CYS A 436 -35.97 4.77 85.60
C CYS A 436 -36.58 5.17 84.24
N ASP A 437 -36.29 4.32 83.24
CA ASP A 437 -37.21 3.38 82.56
C ASP A 437 -38.07 3.78 81.32
N ARG A 438 -37.93 2.90 80.30
CA ARG A 438 -38.94 2.32 79.37
C ARG A 438 -39.60 3.05 78.18
N ASP A 439 -39.46 2.35 77.04
CA ASP A 439 -40.45 1.97 76.00
C ASP A 439 -41.32 3.03 75.29
N ARG A 440 -41.20 3.10 73.94
CA ARG A 440 -42.26 2.70 72.97
C ARG A 440 -41.95 3.11 71.51
N HIS A 441 -41.86 2.12 70.63
CA HIS A 441 -42.39 2.13 69.25
C HIS A 441 -43.92 1.82 69.29
N PRO A 442 -44.75 1.77 68.20
CA PRO A 442 -44.47 1.53 66.76
C PRO A 442 -45.43 2.21 65.70
N PHE A 443 -45.29 1.78 64.43
CA PHE A 443 -46.25 1.76 63.28
C PHE A 443 -46.37 3.04 62.39
N ASP A 444 -46.53 3.01 61.06
CA ASP A 444 -46.61 1.96 60.02
C ASP A 444 -46.31 2.52 58.59
N ARG A 445 -46.14 1.62 57.61
CA ARG A 445 -45.72 1.72 56.18
C ARG A 445 -46.75 2.34 55.17
N PRO A 446 -46.67 2.13 53.82
CA PRO A 446 -45.68 2.49 52.77
C PRO A 446 -46.30 3.06 51.45
N VAL A 447 -45.48 3.53 50.48
CA VAL A 447 -45.71 3.39 49.01
C VAL A 447 -44.36 3.27 48.26
N ALA A 448 -44.33 2.44 47.21
CA ALA A 448 -43.20 1.90 46.47
C ALA A 448 -42.71 2.73 45.26
N GLY A 449 -41.49 2.45 44.78
CA GLY A 449 -41.00 2.86 43.46
C GLY A 449 -39.50 2.61 43.20
N GLN A 450 -39.14 1.35 42.89
CA GLN A 450 -37.98 0.82 42.15
C GLN A 450 -36.71 1.68 41.92
N LEU A 451 -35.53 1.13 42.31
CA LEU A 451 -34.34 0.92 41.45
C LEU A 451 -33.36 -0.08 42.15
N ARG A 452 -32.96 -1.12 41.40
CA ARG A 452 -31.94 -2.15 41.74
C ARG A 452 -30.54 -1.51 41.59
N GLY A 453 -29.43 -1.83 42.25
CA GLY A 453 -28.96 -2.81 43.24
C GLY A 453 -27.40 -2.79 43.18
N PRO A 454 -26.62 -2.84 44.28
CA PRO A 454 -25.18 -2.56 44.29
C PRO A 454 -24.31 -3.82 44.50
N HIS A 455 -23.06 -3.81 44.01
CA HIS A 455 -22.00 -4.70 44.51
C HIS A 455 -20.62 -4.03 44.47
N VAL A 456 -20.16 -3.57 45.65
CA VAL A 456 -18.74 -3.35 45.95
C VAL A 456 -18.33 -4.46 46.92
N GLN A 457 -17.48 -5.38 46.46
CA GLN A 457 -16.84 -6.37 47.32
C GLN A 457 -15.38 -5.99 47.60
N ARG A 458 -15.07 -6.02 48.89
CA ARG A 458 -13.76 -5.84 49.53
C ARG A 458 -12.78 -6.95 49.11
N LEU A 459 -11.52 -6.61 48.86
CA LEU A 459 -10.41 -7.56 48.99
C LEU A 459 -9.35 -7.03 49.97
N ARG A 460 -8.99 -7.90 50.92
CA ARG A 460 -8.09 -7.70 52.05
C ARG A 460 -6.63 -7.78 51.59
N LEU A 461 -5.78 -6.83 52.00
CA LEU A 461 -4.32 -7.00 51.98
C LEU A 461 -3.86 -7.81 53.21
N HIS A 462 -3.16 -8.92 52.96
CA HIS A 462 -2.46 -9.71 53.96
C HIS A 462 -1.08 -9.12 54.26
N CYS A 463 -0.85 -8.74 55.51
CA CYS A 463 0.45 -8.35 56.04
C CYS A 463 1.13 -9.60 56.64
N ARG A 464 2.21 -10.09 56.02
CA ARG A 464 3.09 -11.12 56.62
C ARG A 464 4.37 -10.47 57.13
N ARG A 465 4.49 -10.36 58.45
CA ARG A 465 5.76 -10.12 59.15
C ARG A 465 6.68 -11.34 59.02
N ARG A 466 7.89 -11.17 58.46
CA ARG A 466 9.01 -12.10 58.66
C ARG A 466 10.06 -11.43 59.54
N ARG A 467 10.27 -11.99 60.73
CA ARG A 467 11.42 -11.71 61.61
C ARG A 467 12.67 -12.25 60.93
N GLN A 468 13.68 -11.41 60.70
CA GLN A 468 15.06 -11.86 60.50
C GLN A 468 15.89 -11.52 61.73
N ARG A 469 16.54 -12.56 62.26
CA ARG A 469 17.42 -12.51 63.43
C ARG A 469 18.74 -11.85 63.04
N ARG A 470 19.25 -11.01 63.94
CA ARG A 470 20.65 -10.57 64.01
C ARG A 470 21.57 -11.79 64.17
N ASN A 471 22.70 -11.79 63.47
CA ASN A 471 23.92 -12.43 63.93
C ASN A 471 25.12 -11.56 63.52
N ASP A 472 25.91 -11.25 64.54
CA ASP A 472 27.14 -10.45 64.57
C ASP A 472 28.35 -11.34 64.23
N PRO A 473 29.44 -10.85 63.61
CA PRO A 473 30.62 -11.64 63.31
C PRO A 473 31.72 -11.47 64.37
N GLY A 474 32.31 -12.58 64.81
CA GLY A 474 33.67 -12.57 65.38
C GLY A 474 33.96 -13.60 66.47
N ARG A 475 34.70 -14.67 66.13
CA ARG A 475 35.97 -15.03 66.80
C ARG A 475 36.64 -16.27 66.19
N ARG A 476 37.98 -16.19 66.18
CA ARG A 476 39.03 -17.13 65.76
C ARG A 476 38.94 -18.52 66.41
N GLN A 477 39.41 -19.55 65.71
CA GLN A 477 40.61 -20.36 66.02
C GLN A 477 40.64 -21.66 65.19
N ARG A 478 41.62 -21.80 64.30
CA ARG A 478 42.75 -22.74 64.41
C ARG A 478 43.77 -22.44 63.33
#